data_AF-A0AAV6UWC2-F1
#
_entry.id   AF-A0AAV6UWC2-F1
#
_cell.length_a   1.000
_cell.length_b   1.000
_cell.length_c   1.000
_cell.angle_alpha   90.00
_cell.angle_beta   90.00
_cell.angle_gamma   90.00
#
_symmetry.space_group_name_H-M   'P 1'
#
loop_
_entity.id
_entity.type
_entity.pdbx_description
1 polymer ?
#
loop_
_entity_poly.entity_id
_entity_poly.type
_entity_poly.pdbx_seq_one_letter_code
_entity_poly.pdbx_strand_id
1 'polypeptide(L)'
;MYRAYSIFFSFLSVISFVSGIAAFVYFLFFAANIHASVWSLLSAIFSACSLHLFTLQLRRTLIDWYTLSNLEGISSFGLVIFLLTDVALGVYLSLAIVRHQSFTLEKYSYYVAACCAAGTSIWSFMLFLSSLLFRRFIMQNPPLLRNFRSYS
;
A
#
# COMPACT_ATOMS: atom_id res chain seq x y z
N MET A 1 9.30 -19.37 -5.78
CA MET A 1 8.00 -18.74 -5.44
C MET A 1 8.06 -17.22 -5.30
N TYR A 2 8.98 -16.64 -4.52
CA TYR A 2 9.01 -15.18 -4.25
C TYR A 2 9.13 -14.27 -5.48
N ARG A 3 9.75 -14.73 -6.58
CA ARG A 3 9.93 -13.93 -7.80
C ARG A 3 8.62 -13.71 -8.56
N ALA A 4 7.84 -14.77 -8.80
CA ALA A 4 6.54 -14.67 -9.47
C ALA A 4 5.55 -13.82 -8.67
N TYR A 5 5.54 -14.01 -7.34
CA TYR A 5 4.79 -13.15 -6.41
C TYR A 5 5.19 -11.68 -6.58
N SER A 6 6.50 -11.37 -6.50
CA SER A 6 6.97 -9.99 -6.62
C SER A 6 6.63 -9.36 -7.97
N ILE A 7 6.68 -10.12 -9.08
CA ILE A 7 6.27 -9.62 -10.41
C ILE A 7 4.77 -9.30 -10.44
N PHE A 8 3.94 -10.23 -10.00
CA PHE A 8 2.48 -10.05 -10.00
C PHE A 8 2.06 -8.85 -9.15
N PHE A 9 2.57 -8.74 -7.92
CA PHE A 9 2.25 -7.63 -7.04
C PHE A 9 2.88 -6.30 -7.49
N SER A 10 4.02 -6.32 -8.17
CA SER A 10 4.56 -5.11 -8.82
C SER A 10 3.59 -4.59 -9.89
N PHE A 11 3.11 -5.47 -10.77
CA PHE A 11 2.17 -5.08 -11.81
C PHE A 11 0.86 -4.52 -11.22
N LEU A 12 0.32 -5.19 -10.21
CA LEU A 12 -0.88 -4.71 -9.51
C LEU A 12 -0.65 -3.36 -8.82
N SER A 13 0.54 -3.14 -8.24
CA SER A 13 0.91 -1.88 -7.60
C SER A 13 1.02 -0.73 -8.60
N VAL A 14 1.50 -0.99 -9.83
CA VAL A 14 1.53 0.01 -10.91
C VAL A 14 0.11 0.40 -11.32
N ILE A 15 -0.76 -0.58 -11.55
CA ILE A 15 -2.17 -0.32 -11.89
C ILE A 15 -2.83 0.52 -10.80
N SER A 16 -2.64 0.13 -9.53
CA SER A 16 -3.26 0.86 -8.43
C SER A 16 -2.67 2.24 -8.19
N PHE A 17 -1.39 2.44 -8.46
CA PHE A 17 -0.77 3.76 -8.39
C PHE A 17 -1.40 4.71 -9.42
N VAL A 18 -1.47 4.25 -10.68
CA VAL A 18 -2.06 5.04 -11.78
C VAL A 18 -3.54 5.29 -11.54
N SER A 19 -4.30 4.26 -11.14
CA SER A 19 -5.73 4.40 -10.87
C SER A 19 -5.99 5.27 -9.63
N GLY A 20 -5.16 5.18 -8.59
CA GLY A 20 -5.25 6.03 -7.39
C GLY A 20 -5.00 7.51 -7.69
N ILE A 21 -4.00 7.82 -8.53
CA ILE A 21 -3.78 9.20 -9.00
C ILE A 21 -4.95 9.69 -9.86
N ALA A 22 -5.41 8.86 -10.81
CA ALA A 22 -6.56 9.22 -11.65
C ALA A 22 -7.83 9.47 -10.82
N ALA A 23 -8.09 8.62 -9.83
CA ALA A 23 -9.20 8.78 -8.88
C ALA A 23 -9.05 10.03 -8.01
N PHE A 24 -7.83 10.32 -7.52
CA PHE A 24 -7.55 11.56 -6.79
C PHE A 24 -7.90 12.80 -7.61
N VAL A 25 -7.43 12.87 -8.86
CA VAL A 25 -7.71 13.98 -9.79
C VAL A 25 -9.21 14.07 -10.07
N TYR A 26 -9.86 12.95 -10.36
CA TYR A 26 -11.30 12.90 -10.62
C TYR A 26 -12.11 13.41 -9.42
N PHE A 27 -11.85 12.88 -8.22
CA PHE A 27 -12.62 13.25 -7.03
C PHE A 27 -12.33 14.67 -6.54
N LEU A 28 -11.11 15.17 -6.75
CA LEU A 28 -10.75 16.54 -6.36
C LEU A 28 -11.40 17.57 -7.28
N PHE A 29 -11.29 17.40 -8.60
CA PHE A 29 -11.67 18.43 -9.57
C PHE A 29 -13.10 18.28 -10.11
N PHE A 30 -13.61 17.05 -10.25
CA PHE A 30 -14.91 16.81 -10.88
C PHE A 30 -16.00 16.47 -9.86
N ALA A 31 -15.73 15.57 -8.92
CA ALA A 31 -16.73 15.18 -7.92
C ALA A 31 -16.79 16.12 -6.70
N ALA A 32 -15.76 16.97 -6.52
CA ALA A 32 -15.54 17.80 -5.33
C ALA A 32 -15.64 17.02 -3.99
N ASN A 33 -15.36 15.71 -4.02
CA ASN A 33 -15.42 14.83 -2.86
C ASN A 33 -14.03 14.71 -2.22
N ILE A 34 -13.75 15.59 -1.26
CA ILE A 34 -12.45 15.70 -0.61
C ILE A 34 -12.08 14.41 0.15
N HIS A 35 -13.06 13.76 0.79
CA HIS A 35 -12.81 12.51 1.52
C HIS A 35 -12.31 11.41 0.59
N ALA A 36 -13.04 11.14 -0.51
CA ALA A 36 -12.65 10.14 -1.49
C ALA A 36 -11.32 10.49 -2.18
N SER A 37 -11.08 11.78 -2.44
CA SER A 37 -9.84 12.28 -3.02
C SER A 37 -8.63 11.96 -2.13
N VAL A 38 -8.68 12.32 -0.84
CA VAL A 38 -7.58 12.07 0.11
C VAL A 38 -7.28 10.58 0.24
N TRP A 39 -8.30 9.72 0.36
CA TRP A 39 -8.09 8.27 0.43
C TRP A 39 -7.52 7.71 -0.87
N SER A 40 -7.94 8.21 -2.03
CA SER A 40 -7.37 7.78 -3.32
C SER A 40 -5.89 8.15 -3.44
N LEU A 41 -5.50 9.33 -2.97
CA LEU A 41 -4.10 9.74 -2.93
C LEU A 41 -3.27 8.88 -1.97
N LEU A 42 -3.78 8.62 -0.76
CA LEU A 42 -3.12 7.74 0.19
C LEU A 42 -2.93 6.34 -0.39
N SER A 43 -3.98 5.77 -1.00
CA SER A 43 -3.90 4.48 -1.70
C SER A 43 -2.78 4.46 -2.74
N ALA A 44 -2.66 5.52 -3.56
CA ALA A 44 -1.58 5.65 -4.54
C ALA A 44 -0.19 5.70 -3.89
N ILE A 45 -0.03 6.43 -2.77
CA ILE A 45 1.24 6.51 -2.05
C ILE A 45 1.62 5.12 -1.51
N PHE A 46 0.70 4.41 -0.86
CA PHE A 46 0.98 3.08 -0.32
C PHE A 46 1.24 2.03 -1.40
N SER A 47 0.56 2.12 -2.54
CA SER A 47 0.86 1.25 -3.69
C SER A 47 2.25 1.57 -4.28
N ALA A 48 2.66 2.84 -4.32
CA ALA A 48 4.01 3.23 -4.76
C ALA A 48 5.10 2.74 -3.79
N CYS A 49 4.88 2.84 -2.47
CA CYS A 49 5.79 2.27 -1.47
C CYS A 49 5.92 0.75 -1.62
N SER A 50 4.80 0.06 -1.84
CA SER A 50 4.78 -1.39 -2.08
C SER A 50 5.53 -1.75 -3.37
N LEU A 51 5.29 -1.00 -4.45
CA LEU A 51 5.99 -1.15 -5.73
C LEU A 51 7.50 -0.98 -5.57
N HIS A 52 7.94 -0.01 -4.77
CA HIS A 52 9.36 0.20 -4.49
C HIS A 52 9.99 -1.04 -3.82
N LEU A 53 9.35 -1.59 -2.79
CA LEU A 53 9.81 -2.81 -2.12
C LEU A 53 9.86 -4.01 -3.07
N PHE A 54 8.82 -4.22 -3.89
CA PHE A 54 8.82 -5.32 -4.86
C PHE A 54 9.89 -5.13 -5.94
N THR A 55 10.14 -3.90 -6.39
CA THR A 55 11.18 -3.60 -7.37
C THR A 55 12.57 -3.88 -6.81
N LEU A 56 12.85 -3.48 -5.57
CA LEU A 56 14.11 -3.79 -4.89
C LEU A 56 14.31 -5.29 -4.70
N GLN A 57 13.25 -6.02 -4.37
CA GLN A 57 13.29 -7.47 -4.27
C GLN A 57 13.61 -8.12 -5.64
N LEU A 58 13.01 -7.64 -6.73
CA LEU A 58 13.29 -8.14 -8.08
C LEU A 58 14.73 -7.86 -8.52
N ARG A 59 15.27 -6.71 -8.13
CA ARG A 59 16.68 -6.32 -8.37
C ARG A 59 17.67 -6.98 -7.41
N ARG A 60 17.20 -7.71 -6.39
CA ARG A 60 18.02 -8.32 -5.33
C ARG A 60 18.90 -7.32 -4.57
N THR A 61 18.51 -6.05 -4.55
CA THR A 61 19.24 -4.94 -3.91
C THR A 61 18.61 -4.55 -2.57
N LEU A 62 17.61 -5.29 -2.09
CA LEU A 62 16.91 -4.98 -0.84
C LEU A 62 17.85 -4.83 0.37
N ILE A 63 18.89 -5.67 0.45
CA ILE A 63 19.90 -5.64 1.53
C ILE A 63 20.78 -4.38 1.47
N ASP A 64 20.96 -3.81 0.27
CA ASP A 64 21.77 -2.60 0.08
C ASP A 64 21.01 -1.33 0.49
N TRP A 65 19.68 -1.36 0.41
CA TRP A 65 18.81 -0.21 0.71
C TRP A 65 18.23 -0.22 2.12
N TYR A 66 17.95 -1.41 2.67
CA TYR A 66 17.23 -1.53 3.94
C TYR A 66 17.94 -2.41 4.95
N THR A 67 18.09 -1.87 6.16
CA THR A 67 18.43 -2.62 7.36
C THR A 67 17.21 -3.36 7.92
N LEU A 68 17.44 -4.37 8.77
CA LEU A 68 16.36 -5.09 9.46
C LEU A 68 15.48 -4.16 10.30
N SER A 69 16.07 -3.15 10.95
CA SER A 69 15.34 -2.15 11.73
C SER A 69 14.43 -1.27 10.86
N ASN A 70 14.88 -0.88 9.67
CA ASN A 70 14.09 -0.07 8.76
C ASN A 70 12.89 -0.87 8.21
N LEU A 71 13.08 -2.15 7.89
CA LEU A 71 11.98 -3.02 7.46
C LEU A 71 10.96 -3.26 8.57
N GLU A 72 11.41 -3.35 9.82
CA GLU A 72 10.50 -3.41 10.97
C GLU A 72 9.71 -2.12 11.14
N GLY A 73 10.37 -0.96 11.01
CA GLY A 73 9.69 0.34 11.04
C GLY A 73 8.61 0.46 9.95
N ILE A 74 8.92 0.06 8.71
CA ILE A 74 7.96 0.06 7.59
C ILE A 74 6.81 -0.91 7.87
N SER A 75 7.09 -2.08 8.44
CA SER A 75 6.09 -3.07 8.82
C SER A 75 5.12 -2.50 9.86
N SER A 76 5.64 -2.01 10.99
CA SER A 76 4.82 -1.39 12.04
C SER A 76 4.02 -0.21 11.52
N PHE A 77 4.61 0.63 10.66
CA PHE A 77 3.91 1.74 10.03
C PHE A 77 2.75 1.27 9.14
N GLY A 78 2.98 0.27 8.28
CA GLY A 78 1.93 -0.33 7.45
C GLY A 78 0.79 -0.91 8.28
N LEU A 79 1.09 -1.56 9.40
CA LEU A 79 0.09 -2.09 10.33
C LEU A 79 -0.75 -0.99 10.99
N VAL A 80 -0.12 0.09 11.46
CA VAL A 80 -0.83 1.21 12.09
C VAL A 80 -1.78 1.86 11.09
N ILE A 81 -1.32 2.09 9.85
CA ILE A 81 -2.18 2.67 8.82
C ILE A 81 -3.31 1.72 8.44
N PHE A 82 -3.05 0.41 8.32
CA PHE A 82 -4.08 -0.59 8.06
C PHE A 82 -5.22 -0.52 9.11
N LEU A 83 -4.88 -0.49 10.40
CA LEU A 83 -5.86 -0.37 11.46
C LEU A 83 -6.64 0.96 11.38
N LEU A 84 -5.94 2.07 11.09
CA LEU A 84 -6.57 3.38 10.94
C LEU A 84 -7.55 3.42 9.74
N THR A 85 -7.17 2.80 8.62
CA THR A 85 -8.01 2.70 7.42
C THR A 85 -9.23 1.81 7.65
N ASP A 86 -9.11 0.75 8.44
CA ASP A 86 -10.24 -0.13 8.78
C ASP A 86 -11.25 0.58 9.70
N VAL A 87 -10.78 1.37 10.67
CA VAL A 87 -11.65 2.23 11.47
C VAL A 87 -12.35 3.25 10.59
N ALA A 88 -11.62 3.93 9.71
CA ALA A 88 -12.20 4.90 8.78
C ALA A 88 -13.25 4.25 7.86
N LEU A 89 -12.97 3.06 7.34
CA LEU A 89 -13.89 2.28 6.53
C LEU A 89 -15.20 2.01 7.28
N GLY A 90 -15.13 1.56 8.54
CA GLY A 90 -16.30 1.33 9.38
C GLY A 90 -17.10 2.61 9.65
N VAL A 91 -16.42 3.73 9.89
CA VAL A 91 -17.06 5.04 10.09
C VAL A 91 -17.78 5.51 8.81
N TYR A 92 -17.15 5.44 7.64
CA TYR A 92 -17.80 5.85 6.40
C TYR A 92 -18.96 4.94 6.00
N LEU A 93 -18.82 3.63 6.22
CA LEU A 93 -19.89 2.67 5.94
C LEU A 93 -21.09 2.89 6.87
N SER A 94 -20.86 3.07 8.16
CA SER A 94 -21.94 3.36 9.13
C SER A 94 -22.64 4.69 8.81
N LEU A 95 -21.88 5.75 8.49
CA LEU A 95 -22.45 7.04 8.05
C LEU A 95 -23.30 6.89 6.78
N ALA A 96 -22.85 6.09 5.81
CA ALA A 96 -23.59 5.85 4.58
C ALA A 96 -24.93 5.14 4.84
N ILE A 97 -24.93 4.13 5.73
CA ILE A 97 -26.12 3.38 6.13
C ILE A 97 -27.10 4.27 6.90
N VAL A 98 -26.63 5.00 7.92
CA VAL A 98 -27.49 5.85 8.77
C VAL A 98 -28.14 6.98 7.98
N ARG A 99 -27.46 7.50 6.95
CA ARG A 99 -27.98 8.58 6.10
C ARG A 99 -28.79 8.09 4.90
N HIS A 100 -29.04 6.78 4.77
CA HIS A 100 -29.75 6.16 3.65
C HIS A 100 -29.28 6.68 2.28
N GLN A 101 -27.97 6.87 2.12
CA GLN A 101 -27.44 7.40 0.87
C GLN A 101 -27.56 6.36 -0.24
N SER A 102 -27.94 6.79 -1.44
CA SER A 102 -27.79 5.98 -2.63
C SER A 102 -26.32 5.99 -3.09
N PHE A 103 -25.89 4.91 -3.74
CA PHE A 103 -24.56 4.83 -4.32
C PHE A 103 -24.45 5.87 -5.44
N THR A 104 -23.80 7.00 -5.15
CA THR A 104 -23.58 8.11 -6.06
C THR A 104 -22.11 8.50 -6.03
N LEU A 105 -21.61 9.07 -7.12
CA LEU A 105 -20.22 9.55 -7.23
C LEU A 105 -20.07 11.02 -6.81
N GLU A 106 -21.15 11.65 -6.35
CA GLU A 106 -21.21 13.09 -6.10
C GLU A 106 -20.61 13.52 -4.74
N LYS A 107 -20.58 14.84 -4.53
CA LYS A 107 -19.85 15.61 -3.51
C LYS A 107 -19.98 15.14 -2.06
N TYR A 108 -20.99 14.33 -1.73
CA TYR A 108 -21.26 13.90 -0.34
C TYR A 108 -21.49 12.40 -0.17
N SER A 109 -21.10 11.59 -1.15
CA SER A 109 -21.23 10.14 -1.05
C SER A 109 -20.13 9.56 -0.17
N TYR A 110 -20.52 9.02 0.99
CA TYR A 110 -19.62 8.33 1.90
C TYR A 110 -19.25 6.92 1.41
N TYR A 111 -20.04 6.32 0.52
CA TYR A 111 -19.74 5.02 -0.08
C TYR A 111 -18.44 5.04 -0.88
N VAL A 112 -18.23 6.09 -1.68
CA VAL A 112 -17.01 6.23 -2.48
C VAL A 112 -15.79 6.40 -1.58
N ALA A 113 -15.90 7.21 -0.52
CA ALA A 113 -14.84 7.37 0.46
C ALA A 113 -14.52 6.04 1.18
N ALA A 114 -15.54 5.25 1.52
CA ALA A 114 -15.37 3.90 2.07
C ALA A 114 -14.62 2.98 1.10
N CYS A 115 -14.99 2.96 -0.18
CA CYS A 115 -14.28 2.16 -1.19
C CYS A 115 -12.80 2.56 -1.33
N CYS A 116 -12.50 3.86 -1.34
CA CYS A 116 -11.13 4.35 -1.40
C CYS A 116 -10.33 4.02 -0.11
N ALA A 117 -10.98 4.11 1.06
CA ALA A 117 -10.38 3.71 2.34
C ALA A 117 -10.09 2.21 2.37
N ALA A 118 -10.99 1.36 1.86
CA ALA A 118 -10.76 -0.07 1.71
C ALA A 118 -9.58 -0.38 0.77
N GLY A 119 -9.45 0.35 -0.35
CA GLY A 119 -8.28 0.25 -1.23
C GLY A 119 -6.98 0.59 -0.50
N THR A 120 -6.99 1.66 0.29
CA THR A 120 -5.84 2.05 1.13
C THR A 120 -5.50 0.99 2.18
N SER A 121 -6.51 0.37 2.79
CA SER A 121 -6.36 -0.74 3.75
C SER A 121 -5.65 -1.92 3.10
N ILE A 122 -6.09 -2.36 1.91
CA ILE A 122 -5.46 -3.46 1.16
C ILE A 122 -3.97 -3.17 0.91
N TRP A 123 -3.62 -1.97 0.45
CA TRP A 123 -2.22 -1.62 0.16
C TRP A 123 -1.36 -1.46 1.42
N SER A 124 -1.92 -0.94 2.50
CA SER A 124 -1.24 -0.84 3.79
C SER A 124 -0.95 -2.22 4.37
N PHE A 125 -1.91 -3.14 4.25
CA PHE A 125 -1.74 -4.54 4.64
C PHE A 125 -0.69 -5.25 3.76
N MET A 126 -0.70 -5.01 2.45
CA MET A 126 0.32 -5.56 1.55
C MET A 126 1.71 -5.02 1.87
N LEU A 127 1.85 -3.75 2.23
CA LEU A 127 3.12 -3.17 2.69
C LEU A 127 3.61 -3.84 3.98
N PHE A 128 2.70 -4.07 4.94
CA PHE A 128 2.99 -4.80 6.18
C PHE A 128 3.44 -6.24 5.91
N LEU A 129 2.70 -6.99 5.10
CA LEU A 129 3.04 -8.38 4.79
C LEU A 129 4.35 -8.50 4.01
N SER A 130 4.54 -7.66 2.99
CA SER A 130 5.75 -7.71 2.16
C SER A 130 7.01 -7.38 2.97
N SER A 131 6.95 -6.35 3.83
CA SER A 131 8.05 -6.02 4.74
C SER A 131 8.36 -7.15 5.73
N LEU A 132 7.34 -7.81 6.30
CA LEU A 132 7.55 -8.99 7.16
C LEU A 132 8.17 -10.17 6.42
N LEU A 133 7.68 -10.48 5.22
CA LEU A 133 8.19 -11.58 4.41
C LEU A 133 9.64 -11.33 4.01
N PHE A 134 9.97 -10.12 3.61
CA PHE A 134 11.34 -9.76 3.24
C PHE A 134 12.28 -9.73 4.45
N ARG A 135 11.79 -9.29 5.61
CA ARG A 135 12.54 -9.39 6.87
C ARG A 135 12.90 -10.84 7.19
N ARG A 136 11.92 -11.75 7.12
CA ARG A 136 12.14 -13.20 7.34
C ARG A 136 13.13 -13.77 6.32
N PHE A 137 13.03 -13.35 5.05
CA PHE A 137 13.95 -13.78 4.00
C PHE A 137 15.40 -13.36 4.27
N ILE A 138 15.63 -12.12 4.72
CA ILE A 138 16.98 -11.63 5.08
C ILE A 138 17.52 -12.39 6.30
N MET A 139 16.69 -12.64 7.32
CA MET A 139 17.13 -13.41 8.50
C MET A 139 17.53 -14.85 8.14
N GLN A 140 16.82 -15.48 7.20
CA GLN A 140 17.13 -16.85 6.75
C GLN A 140 18.36 -16.91 5.82
N ASN A 141 18.68 -15.82 5.13
CA ASN A 141 19.81 -15.72 4.22
C ASN A 141 20.71 -14.54 4.65
N PRO A 142 21.36 -14.63 5.82
CA PRO A 142 22.23 -13.56 6.28
C PRO A 142 23.34 -13.33 5.25
N PRO A 143 23.82 -12.08 5.09
CA PRO A 143 24.75 -11.68 4.02
C PRO A 143 26.17 -12.31 4.09
N LEU A 144 26.35 -13.40 4.84
CA LEU A 144 27.63 -14.09 5.09
C LEU A 144 28.34 -14.62 3.83
N LEU A 145 27.68 -14.64 2.66
CA LEU A 145 28.29 -15.06 1.39
C LEU A 145 28.82 -13.90 0.51
N ARG A 146 28.62 -12.63 0.88
CA ARG A 146 29.09 -11.51 0.04
C ARG A 146 30.55 -11.12 0.28
N ASN A 147 31.08 -11.33 1.49
CA ASN A 147 32.45 -10.97 1.85
C ASN A 147 33.52 -11.90 1.25
N PHE A 148 33.16 -13.06 0.70
CA PHE A 148 34.12 -13.97 0.06
C PHE A 148 34.34 -13.69 -1.43
N ARG A 149 33.53 -12.82 -2.05
CA ARG A 149 33.64 -12.51 -3.50
C ARG A 149 34.37 -11.20 -3.80
N SER A 150 34.78 -10.44 -2.78
CA SER A 150 35.56 -9.21 -2.92
C SER A 150 37.08 -9.43 -2.79
N TYR A 151 37.54 -10.68 -2.72
CA TYR A 151 38.96 -11.05 -2.60
C TYR A 151 39.44 -11.94 -3.75
N SER A 152 38.74 -11.96 -4.90
CA SER A 152 39.16 -12.69 -6.11
C SER A 152 39.19 -11.77 -7.32
#